data_AF-A0A9E5Y868-F1
#
_entry.id   AF-A0A9E5Y868-F1
#
_cell.length_a   1.000
_cell.length_b   1.000
_cell.length_c   1.000
_cell.angle_alpha   90.00
_cell.angle_beta   90.00
_cell.angle_gamma   90.00
#
_symmetry.space_group_name_H-M   'P 1'
#
loop_
_entity.id
_entity.type
_entity.pdbx_description
1 polymer ?
#
loop_
_entity_poly.entity_id
_entity_poly.type
_entity_poly.pdbx_seq_one_letter_code
_entity_poly.pdbx_strand_id
1 'polypeptide(L)'
;MKRTFLLAIIITFSMAVDSRSEVNFDELNGSDLGMGIGARAIGLGGAFVSIADDASATFWNPAGLTNIKSNQFLLSADLPDDFSASSLIYRPSFSELEKLSFTVGLSLINRLRVKGDSGDDTWSGYSSYLLDLGMIDVEEDFSGSIDSKTYDTRLSLSFIHPKYRNLSIGLNLIHLC
;
A
#
# COMPACT_ATOMS: atom_id res chain seq x y z
N MET A 1 19.85 20.03 -25.08
CA MET A 1 19.09 18.77 -24.91
C MET A 1 19.15 18.21 -23.49
N LYS A 2 20.33 18.06 -22.83
CA LYS A 2 20.39 17.55 -21.45
C LYS A 2 19.79 18.49 -20.37
N ARG A 3 19.94 19.82 -20.52
CA ARG A 3 19.41 20.82 -19.56
C ARG A 3 17.89 21.01 -19.65
N THR A 4 17.31 20.90 -20.84
CA THR A 4 15.86 21.00 -21.08
C THR A 4 15.11 19.78 -20.55
N PHE A 5 15.73 18.60 -20.59
CA PHE A 5 15.16 17.36 -20.03
C PHE A 5 15.15 17.38 -18.49
N LEU A 6 16.21 17.90 -17.87
CA LEU A 6 16.32 18.06 -16.41
C LEU A 6 15.30 19.07 -15.85
N LEU A 7 15.06 20.16 -16.57
CA LEU A 7 14.04 21.16 -16.21
C LEU A 7 12.62 20.60 -16.33
N ALA A 8 12.34 19.78 -17.34
CA ALA A 8 11.04 19.12 -17.47
C ALA A 8 10.75 18.20 -16.28
N ILE A 9 11.72 17.38 -15.86
CA ILE A 9 11.58 16.47 -14.71
C ILE A 9 11.33 17.23 -13.40
N ILE A 10 12.03 18.36 -13.17
CA ILE A 10 11.86 19.18 -11.97
C ILE A 10 10.47 19.85 -11.94
N ILE A 11 9.98 20.31 -13.08
CA ILE A 11 8.64 20.92 -13.20
C ILE A 11 7.54 19.87 -12.98
N THR A 12 7.69 18.66 -13.52
CA THR A 12 6.74 17.56 -13.28
C THR A 12 6.76 17.08 -11.82
N PHE A 13 7.92 17.11 -11.15
CA PHE A 13 8.04 16.77 -9.72
C PHE A 13 7.37 17.83 -8.83
N SER A 14 7.41 19.10 -9.23
CA SER A 14 6.80 20.20 -8.46
C SER A 14 5.27 20.23 -8.54
N MET A 15 4.66 19.65 -9.58
CA MET A 15 3.19 19.51 -9.68
C MET A 15 2.65 18.26 -8.97
N ALA A 16 3.53 17.41 -8.42
CA ALA A 16 3.15 16.22 -7.65
C ALA A 16 3.08 16.46 -6.13
N VAL A 17 3.26 17.71 -5.66
CA VAL A 17 3.35 18.04 -4.22
C VAL A 17 2.02 18.55 -3.61
N ASP A 18 0.97 18.76 -4.40
CA ASP A 18 -0.34 19.12 -3.86
C ASP A 18 -1.17 17.88 -3.50
N SER A 19 -0.70 17.17 -2.48
CA SER A 19 -1.52 16.27 -1.67
C SER A 19 -1.17 16.51 -0.21
N ARG A 20 -1.75 17.57 0.36
CA ARG A 20 -1.79 17.74 1.82
C ARG A 20 -2.81 16.76 2.37
N SER A 21 -2.35 15.61 2.87
CA SER A 21 -3.19 14.78 3.75
C SER A 21 -3.19 15.42 5.13
N GLU A 22 -4.33 15.95 5.54
CA GLU A 22 -4.59 16.25 6.95
C GLU A 22 -4.71 14.91 7.68
N VAL A 23 -3.87 14.68 8.69
CA VAL A 23 -3.97 13.49 9.55
C VAL A 23 -4.97 13.84 10.65
N ASN A 24 -6.23 13.43 10.45
CA ASN A 24 -7.24 13.48 11.50
C ASN A 24 -7.10 12.21 12.36
N PHE A 25 -6.81 12.40 13.65
CA PHE A 25 -6.63 11.29 14.60
C PHE A 25 -7.96 10.68 15.08
N ASP A 26 -9.10 11.32 14.77
CA ASP A 26 -10.45 10.81 15.04
C ASP A 26 -10.89 9.77 13.99
N GLU A 27 -10.16 9.65 12.88
CA GLU A 27 -10.35 8.58 11.90
C GLU A 27 -9.30 7.49 12.15
N LEU A 28 -9.73 6.36 12.73
CA LEU A 28 -8.93 5.13 12.81
C LEU A 28 -8.68 4.60 11.39
N ASN A 29 -7.65 5.17 10.78
CA ASN A 29 -7.25 4.89 9.41
C ASN A 29 -6.56 3.52 9.34
N GLY A 30 -7.38 2.49 9.13
CA GLY A 30 -6.97 1.24 8.51
C GLY A 30 -6.71 0.09 9.48
N SER A 31 -7.76 -0.66 9.80
CA SER A 31 -7.61 -2.05 10.19
C SER A 31 -7.84 -2.94 8.97
N ASP A 32 -6.79 -3.15 8.17
CA ASP A 32 -6.62 -4.54 7.70
C ASP A 32 -6.47 -5.30 9.02
N LEU A 33 -7.29 -6.31 9.32
CA LEU A 33 -7.27 -7.02 10.62
C LEU A 33 -5.95 -7.82 10.84
N GLY A 34 -4.80 -7.18 10.66
CA GLY A 34 -3.47 -7.76 10.64
C GLY A 34 -3.17 -8.69 9.46
N MET A 35 -4.13 -8.97 8.58
CA MET A 35 -3.98 -10.06 7.60
C MET A 35 -2.99 -9.73 6.47
N GLY A 36 -2.91 -8.47 6.05
CA GLY A 36 -2.05 -8.03 4.94
C GLY A 36 -2.47 -8.63 3.58
N ILE A 37 -1.59 -8.59 2.57
CA ILE A 37 -1.89 -9.11 1.23
C ILE A 37 -0.91 -10.17 0.75
N GLY A 38 -1.39 -11.09 -0.09
CA GLY A 38 -0.58 -12.07 -0.80
C GLY A 38 -0.37 -13.37 -0.02
N ALA A 39 -0.60 -14.49 -0.69
CA ALA A 39 -0.57 -15.83 -0.09
C ALA A 39 0.75 -16.16 0.63
N ARG A 40 1.90 -15.69 0.10
CA ARG A 40 3.21 -15.93 0.73
C ARG A 40 3.38 -15.15 2.03
N ALA A 41 2.96 -13.89 2.05
CA ALA A 41 3.05 -13.07 3.25
C ALA A 41 2.10 -13.58 4.34
N ILE A 42 0.89 -13.98 3.96
CA ILE A 42 -0.10 -14.59 4.85
C ILE A 42 0.40 -15.94 5.38
N GLY A 43 0.98 -16.80 4.53
CA GLY A 43 1.57 -18.07 4.95
C GLY A 43 2.75 -17.94 5.92
N LEU A 44 3.36 -16.75 6.01
CA LEU A 44 4.40 -16.41 6.98
C LEU A 44 3.84 -15.72 8.23
N GLY A 45 2.52 -15.69 8.41
CA GLY A 45 1.86 -15.00 9.52
C GLY A 45 2.10 -13.50 9.53
N GLY A 46 2.24 -12.87 8.35
CA GLY A 46 2.54 -11.44 8.21
C GLY A 46 4.02 -11.08 8.36
N ALA A 47 4.91 -12.05 8.65
CA ALA A 47 6.35 -11.82 8.79
C ALA A 47 7.07 -11.70 7.42
N PHE A 48 6.64 -10.73 6.59
CA PHE A 48 7.09 -10.60 5.21
C PHE A 48 7.86 -9.31 4.88
N VAL A 49 7.69 -8.25 5.67
CA VAL A 49 8.23 -6.89 5.39
C VAL A 49 9.72 -6.87 5.03
N SER A 50 10.55 -7.66 5.72
CA SER A 50 12.00 -7.69 5.52
C SER A 50 12.46 -8.51 4.30
N ILE A 51 11.61 -9.42 3.82
CA ILE A 51 11.92 -10.35 2.72
C ILE A 51 11.01 -10.16 1.51
N ALA A 52 10.29 -9.04 1.45
CA ALA A 52 9.39 -8.74 0.35
C ALA A 52 10.18 -8.61 -0.96
N ASP A 53 9.95 -9.53 -1.88
CA ASP A 53 10.68 -9.66 -3.15
C ASP A 53 9.76 -10.08 -4.31
N ASP A 54 8.45 -9.90 -4.14
CA ASP A 54 7.42 -10.14 -5.15
C ASP A 54 6.50 -8.91 -5.33
N ALA A 55 5.53 -9.03 -6.24
CA ALA A 55 4.60 -7.95 -6.56
C ALA A 55 3.72 -7.46 -5.38
N SER A 56 3.66 -8.19 -4.26
CA SER A 56 3.03 -7.71 -3.02
C SER A 56 3.93 -6.76 -2.22
N ALA A 57 5.22 -6.63 -2.58
CA ALA A 57 6.15 -5.70 -1.94
C ALA A 57 5.70 -4.23 -2.07
N THR A 58 4.85 -3.88 -3.04
CA THR A 58 4.18 -2.57 -3.09
C THR A 58 3.32 -2.29 -1.86
N PHE A 59 2.84 -3.32 -1.16
CA PHE A 59 2.16 -3.20 0.12
C PHE A 59 3.12 -3.28 1.29
N TRP A 60 3.97 -4.31 1.31
CA TRP A 60 4.79 -4.65 2.46
C TRP A 60 6.05 -3.80 2.60
N ASN A 61 6.80 -3.62 1.51
CA ASN A 61 8.05 -2.89 1.49
C ASN A 61 8.48 -2.56 0.04
N PRO A 62 8.23 -1.34 -0.47
CA PRO A 62 8.55 -1.00 -1.86
C PRO A 62 10.05 -1.04 -2.16
N ALA A 63 10.94 -0.97 -1.17
CA ALA A 63 12.37 -1.11 -1.40
C ALA A 63 12.75 -2.54 -1.82
N GLY A 64 11.92 -3.53 -1.46
CA GLY A 64 12.04 -4.93 -1.86
C GLY A 64 11.82 -5.17 -3.35
N LEU A 65 11.14 -4.25 -4.06
CA LEU A 65 10.92 -4.34 -5.51
C LEU A 65 12.24 -4.35 -6.30
N THR A 66 13.36 -3.86 -5.73
CA THR A 66 14.67 -3.94 -6.39
C THR A 66 15.17 -5.38 -6.57
N ASN A 67 14.66 -6.32 -5.77
CA ASN A 67 14.99 -7.74 -5.84
C ASN A 67 14.23 -8.48 -6.96
N ILE A 68 13.19 -7.85 -7.53
CA ILE A 68 12.40 -8.43 -8.62
C ILE A 68 13.21 -8.40 -9.93
N LYS A 69 13.36 -9.57 -10.55
CA LYS A 69 14.20 -9.78 -11.74
C LYS A 69 13.47 -9.62 -13.07
N SER A 70 12.14 -9.70 -13.06
CA SER A 70 11.30 -9.65 -14.26
C SER A 70 9.98 -8.96 -13.95
N ASN A 71 9.23 -8.57 -14.98
CA ASN A 71 7.87 -8.08 -14.79
C ASN A 71 7.03 -9.14 -14.06
N GLN A 72 6.19 -8.69 -13.13
CA GLN A 72 5.33 -9.56 -12.33
C GLN A 72 3.91 -9.00 -12.31
N PHE A 73 2.96 -9.91 -12.18
CA PHE A 73 1.57 -9.60 -11.95
C PHE A 73 1.06 -10.45 -10.79
N LEU A 74 0.37 -9.81 -9.85
CA LEU A 74 -0.23 -10.44 -8.69
C LEU A 74 -1.74 -10.24 -8.77
N LEU A 75 -2.48 -11.34 -8.57
CA LEU A 75 -3.88 -11.32 -8.22
C LEU A 75 -4.03 -12.10 -6.93
N SER A 76 -4.62 -11.46 -5.93
CA SER A 76 -4.97 -12.05 -4.65
C SER A 76 -6.42 -11.68 -4.37
N ALA A 77 -7.22 -12.65 -3.98
CA ALA A 77 -8.59 -12.44 -3.57
C ALA A 77 -8.89 -13.37 -2.40
N ASP A 78 -9.32 -12.80 -1.29
CA ASP A 78 -9.98 -13.53 -0.22
C ASP A 78 -11.51 -13.42 -0.43
N LEU A 79 -12.26 -14.47 -0.08
CA LEU A 79 -13.73 -14.57 -0.24
C LEU A 79 -14.49 -13.28 0.19
N PRO A 80 -15.71 -13.04 -0.33
CA PRO A 80 -16.00 -12.54 -1.68
C PRO A 80 -15.57 -11.06 -1.84
N ASP A 81 -14.49 -10.80 -2.58
CA ASP A 81 -14.01 -9.48 -3.06
C ASP A 81 -13.65 -8.40 -2.01
N ASP A 82 -13.88 -8.66 -0.72
CA ASP A 82 -13.71 -7.69 0.37
C ASP A 82 -12.23 -7.38 0.65
N PHE A 83 -11.35 -8.40 0.60
CA PHE A 83 -9.90 -8.24 0.70
C PHE A 83 -9.25 -8.80 -0.57
N SER A 84 -9.01 -7.93 -1.53
CA SER A 84 -8.38 -8.31 -2.79
C SER A 84 -7.24 -7.34 -3.13
N ALA A 85 -6.21 -7.86 -3.78
CA ALA A 85 -5.07 -7.08 -4.21
C ALA A 85 -4.68 -7.47 -5.62
N SER A 86 -4.56 -6.47 -6.48
CA SER A 86 -4.05 -6.59 -7.84
C SER A 86 -2.81 -5.72 -7.98
N SER A 87 -1.67 -6.30 -8.33
CA SER A 87 -0.42 -5.55 -8.51
C SER A 87 0.22 -5.86 -9.86
N LEU A 88 0.70 -4.82 -10.54
CA LEU A 88 1.50 -4.91 -11.74
C LEU A 88 2.88 -4.28 -11.49
N ILE A 89 3.93 -5.07 -11.68
CA ILE A 89 5.31 -4.63 -11.55
C ILE A 89 5.97 -4.61 -12.91
N TYR A 90 6.52 -3.46 -13.26
CA TYR A 90 7.27 -3.22 -14.48
C TYR A 90 8.71 -2.85 -14.17
N ARG A 91 9.64 -3.61 -14.78
CA ARG A 91 11.06 -3.36 -14.74
C ARG A 91 11.53 -2.95 -16.15
N PRO A 92 11.87 -1.67 -16.37
CA PRO A 92 12.34 -1.22 -17.67
C PRO A 92 13.70 -1.81 -18.06
N SER A 93 13.83 -2.24 -19.31
CA SER A 93 15.06 -2.86 -19.86
C SER A 93 16.10 -1.86 -20.40
N PHE A 94 16.05 -0.60 -19.95
CA PHE A 94 17.03 0.41 -20.38
C PHE A 94 18.34 0.25 -19.58
N SER A 95 19.50 0.26 -20.26
CA SER A 95 20.80 -0.08 -19.66
C SER A 95 21.15 0.75 -18.41
N GLU A 96 20.81 2.04 -18.37
CA GLU A 96 21.03 2.86 -17.17
C GLU A 96 20.09 2.49 -16.00
N LEU A 97 18.84 2.15 -16.28
CA LEU A 97 17.84 1.81 -15.28
C LEU A 97 18.02 0.39 -14.73
N GLU A 98 18.46 -0.55 -15.57
CA GLU A 98 18.81 -1.91 -15.13
C GLU A 98 19.95 -1.92 -14.13
N LYS A 99 20.97 -1.06 -14.32
CA LYS A 99 22.11 -0.92 -13.38
C LYS A 99 21.68 -0.45 -12.00
N LEU A 100 20.55 0.25 -11.91
CA LEU A 100 19.96 0.75 -10.67
C LEU A 100 18.88 -0.20 -10.12
N SER A 101 18.60 -1.32 -10.80
CA SER A 101 17.41 -2.14 -10.49
C SER A 101 16.13 -1.31 -10.35
N PHE A 102 15.99 -0.28 -11.20
CA PHE A 102 14.82 0.58 -11.15
C PHE A 102 13.58 -0.22 -11.49
N THR A 103 12.57 -0.13 -10.64
CA THR A 103 11.32 -0.89 -10.76
C THR A 103 10.14 0.02 -10.41
N VAL A 104 9.07 -0.12 -11.18
CA VAL A 104 7.80 0.60 -11.00
C VAL A 104 6.72 -0.41 -10.66
N GLY A 105 5.93 -0.13 -9.63
CA GLY A 105 4.79 -0.93 -9.22
C GLY A 105 3.51 -0.10 -9.25
N LEU A 106 2.43 -0.72 -9.71
CA LEU A 106 1.07 -0.21 -9.58
C LEU A 106 0.25 -1.24 -8.84
N SER A 107 -0.49 -0.84 -7.82
CA SER A 107 -1.34 -1.76 -7.06
C SER A 107 -2.70 -1.16 -6.76
N LEU A 108 -3.72 -2.00 -6.82
CA LEU A 108 -5.07 -1.75 -6.33
C LEU A 108 -5.32 -2.73 -5.19
N ILE A 109 -5.63 -2.21 -4.02
CA ILE A 109 -5.80 -3.02 -2.80
C ILE A 109 -7.14 -2.65 -2.19
N ASN A 110 -8.11 -3.56 -2.25
CA ASN A 110 -9.36 -3.44 -1.54
C ASN A 110 -9.10 -3.68 -0.05
N ARG A 111 -9.57 -2.76 0.78
CA ARG A 111 -9.46 -2.88 2.23
C ARG A 111 -10.67 -2.32 2.94
N LEU A 112 -10.99 -2.93 4.07
CA LEU A 112 -11.96 -2.38 4.99
C LEU A 112 -11.33 -1.21 5.76
N ARG A 113 -11.80 0.00 5.48
CA ARG A 113 -11.58 1.16 6.35
C ARG A 113 -12.79 1.35 7.24
N VAL A 114 -12.64 1.21 8.55
CA VAL A 114 -13.74 1.57 9.44
C VAL A 114 -13.70 3.05 9.72
N LYS A 115 -14.78 3.74 9.36
CA LYS A 115 -15.07 5.07 9.85
C LYS A 115 -15.99 4.91 11.05
N GLY A 116 -15.44 5.13 12.25
CA GLY A 116 -16.24 5.29 13.46
C GLY A 116 -16.83 6.69 13.48
N ASP A 117 -18.14 6.80 13.61
CA ASP A 117 -18.84 8.06 13.88
C ASP A 117 -19.77 7.80 15.05
N SER A 118 -19.56 8.45 16.19
CA SER A 118 -20.14 8.14 17.52
C SER A 118 -21.66 8.34 17.65
N GLY A 119 -22.45 8.13 16.60
CA GLY A 119 -23.88 8.43 16.56
C GLY A 119 -24.78 7.28 16.99
N ASP A 120 -25.41 7.46 18.17
CA ASP A 120 -26.56 6.85 18.87
C ASP A 120 -27.20 5.48 18.51
N ASP A 121 -26.75 4.70 17.52
CA ASP A 121 -27.35 3.41 17.15
C ASP A 121 -26.44 2.16 17.34
N THR A 122 -27.02 1.14 17.98
CA THR A 122 -26.40 -0.16 18.36
C THR A 122 -25.98 -1.04 17.18
N TRP A 123 -24.78 -1.62 17.26
CA TRP A 123 -24.15 -2.44 16.22
C TRP A 123 -24.72 -3.87 16.18
N SER A 124 -25.08 -4.39 15.00
CA SER A 124 -25.39 -5.82 14.81
C SER A 124 -24.82 -6.36 13.50
N GLY A 125 -23.69 -7.09 13.58
CA GLY A 125 -23.03 -7.71 12.43
C GLY A 125 -21.76 -8.49 12.79
N TYR A 126 -21.37 -9.49 12.00
CA TYR A 126 -20.13 -10.27 12.23
C TYR A 126 -18.86 -9.43 12.09
N SER A 127 -18.86 -8.47 11.15
CA SER A 127 -17.78 -7.49 10.95
C SER A 127 -17.63 -6.54 12.15
N SER A 128 -18.72 -6.26 12.86
CA SER A 128 -18.75 -5.45 14.09
C SER A 128 -18.02 -6.12 15.26
N TYR A 129 -18.21 -7.43 15.47
CA TYR A 129 -17.55 -8.19 16.53
C TYR A 129 -16.04 -8.33 16.34
N LEU A 130 -15.59 -8.46 15.08
CA LEU A 130 -14.17 -8.54 14.77
C LEU A 130 -13.44 -7.21 15.00
N LEU A 131 -14.14 -6.09 14.82
CA LEU A 131 -13.63 -4.77 15.12
C LEU A 131 -13.58 -4.51 16.64
N ASP A 132 -14.63 -4.90 17.36
CA ASP A 132 -14.72 -4.84 18.83
C ASP A 132 -13.58 -5.63 19.50
N LEU A 133 -13.34 -6.87 19.03
CA LEU A 133 -12.18 -7.68 19.48
C LEU A 133 -10.81 -7.05 19.14
N GLY A 134 -10.75 -6.13 18.18
CA GLY A 134 -9.53 -5.46 17.73
C GLY A 134 -9.29 -4.08 18.37
N MET A 135 -10.29 -3.50 19.04
CA MET A 135 -10.20 -2.17 19.64
C MET A 135 -10.19 -2.28 21.17
N ILE A 136 -8.99 -2.36 21.75
CA ILE A 136 -8.76 -2.65 23.18
C ILE A 136 -9.26 -1.56 24.16
N ASP A 137 -9.69 -0.38 23.67
CA ASP A 137 -10.11 0.75 24.52
C ASP A 137 -11.34 1.49 23.95
N VAL A 138 -12.33 0.77 23.42
CA VAL A 138 -13.59 1.39 22.98
C VAL A 138 -14.63 1.24 24.08
N GLU A 139 -15.24 2.36 24.47
CA GLU A 139 -16.33 2.39 25.45
C GLU A 139 -17.52 1.56 24.93
N GLU A 140 -18.26 0.91 25.84
CA GLU A 140 -19.37 -0.01 25.52
C GLU A 140 -20.51 0.63 24.69
N ASP A 141 -20.48 1.96 24.48
CA ASP A 141 -21.49 2.78 23.81
C ASP A 141 -21.07 3.32 22.43
N PHE A 142 -19.98 2.82 21.85
CA PHE A 142 -19.60 3.16 20.47
C PHE A 142 -20.68 2.77 19.46
N SER A 143 -21.37 3.78 18.96
CA SER A 143 -22.34 3.70 17.86
C SER A 143 -21.70 4.22 16.58
N GLY A 144 -22.14 3.80 15.39
CA GLY A 144 -21.62 4.32 14.12
C GLY A 144 -21.84 3.42 12.91
N SER A 145 -22.05 4.01 11.74
CA SER A 145 -22.22 3.26 10.49
C SER A 145 -20.86 2.88 9.89
N ILE A 146 -20.57 1.58 9.79
CA ILE A 146 -19.39 1.08 9.07
C ILE A 146 -19.65 1.17 7.56
N ASP A 147 -19.26 2.27 6.93
CA ASP A 147 -19.12 2.34 5.47
C ASP A 147 -17.66 2.03 5.10
N SER A 148 -17.43 0.83 4.57
CA SER A 148 -16.08 0.25 4.52
C SER A 148 -15.85 -0.51 3.22
N LYS A 149 -15.98 0.18 2.09
CA LYS A 149 -15.48 -0.32 0.80
C LYS A 149 -14.54 0.72 0.20
N THR A 150 -13.34 0.78 0.74
CA THR A 150 -12.28 1.68 0.29
C THR A 150 -11.26 0.86 -0.50
N TYR A 151 -10.73 1.44 -1.55
CA TYR A 151 -9.57 0.86 -2.25
C TYR A 151 -8.38 1.81 -2.16
N ASP A 152 -7.22 1.23 -1.86
CA ASP A 152 -5.94 1.92 -1.90
C ASP A 152 -5.33 1.71 -3.28
N THR A 153 -5.14 2.79 -4.03
CA THR A 153 -4.31 2.76 -5.24
C THR A 153 -2.90 3.17 -4.86
N ARG A 154 -1.90 2.37 -5.24
CA ARG A 154 -0.50 2.61 -4.92
C ARG A 154 0.35 2.69 -6.17
N LEU A 155 1.19 3.73 -6.24
CA LEU A 155 2.28 3.85 -7.20
C LEU A 155 3.59 3.72 -6.43
N SER A 156 4.30 2.61 -6.66
CA SER A 156 5.57 2.33 -6.02
C SER A 156 6.73 2.54 -7.00
N LEU A 157 7.81 3.14 -6.51
CA LEU A 157 9.06 3.29 -7.24
C LEU A 157 10.19 2.73 -6.38
N SER A 158 11.10 1.97 -6.97
CA SER A 158 12.25 1.45 -6.24
C SER A 158 13.53 1.51 -7.07
N PHE A 159 14.66 1.69 -6.42
CA PHE A 159 15.98 1.65 -7.05
C PHE A 159 17.09 1.43 -6.02
N ILE A 160 18.24 0.96 -6.48
CA ILE A 160 19.47 0.84 -5.71
C ILE A 160 20.28 2.12 -5.86
N HIS A 161 20.80 2.65 -4.75
CA HIS A 161 21.61 3.87 -4.76
C HIS A 161 22.90 3.68 -5.58
N PRO A 162 23.26 4.61 -6.51
CA PRO A 162 24.41 4.45 -7.41
C PRO A 162 25.75 4.22 -6.71
N LYS A 163 25.96 4.86 -5.55
CA LYS A 163 27.20 4.77 -4.74
C LYS A 163 27.15 3.66 -3.68
N TYR A 164 25.96 3.30 -3.22
CA TYR A 164 25.77 2.37 -2.09
C TYR A 164 24.97 1.18 -2.60
N ARG A 165 25.66 0.17 -3.13
CA ARG A 165 25.04 -0.99 -3.80
C ARG A 165 24.14 -1.84 -2.89
N ASN A 166 24.32 -1.72 -1.58
CA ASN A 166 23.51 -2.44 -0.59
C ASN A 166 22.30 -1.61 -0.09
N LEU A 167 22.16 -0.36 -0.54
CA LEU A 167 21.07 0.51 -0.17
C LEU A 167 19.99 0.48 -1.25
N SER A 168 18.93 -0.29 -0.99
CA SER A 168 17.68 -0.25 -1.75
C SER A 168 16.78 0.84 -1.20
N ILE A 169 16.25 1.68 -2.07
CA ILE A 169 15.31 2.75 -1.74
C ILE A 169 13.99 2.42 -2.42
N GLY A 170 12.90 2.52 -1.67
CA GLY A 170 11.54 2.37 -2.15
C GLY A 170 10.70 3.56 -1.73
N LEU A 171 9.87 4.04 -2.65
CA LEU A 171 8.91 5.11 -2.44
C LEU A 171 7.53 4.58 -2.80
N ASN A 172 6.53 4.99 -2.04
CA ASN A 172 5.14 4.63 -2.30
C ASN A 172 4.27 5.87 -2.22
N LEU A 173 3.57 6.15 -3.31
CA LEU A 173 2.50 7.13 -3.33
C LEU A 173 1.18 6.38 -3.17
N ILE A 174 0.46 6.67 -2.10
CA ILE A 174 -0.80 5.99 -1.76
C ILE A 174 -1.92 7.01 -1.96
N HIS A 175 -2.87 6.65 -2.82
CA HIS A 175 -4.11 7.37 -3.01
C HIS A 175 -5.27 6.53 -2.46
N LEU A 176 -6.11 7.18 -1.67
CA LEU A 176 -7.20 6.56 -0.93
C LEU A 176 -8.51 7.01 -1.57
N CYS A 177 -9.40 6.07 -1.87
CA CYS A 177 -10.70 6.32 -2.48
C CYS A 177 -11.84 5.81 -1.60
#